data_AF-A0A6L3F3U8-F1
#
_entry.id   AF-A0A6L3F3U8-F1
#
_cell.length_a   1.000
_cell.length_b   1.000
_cell.length_c   1.000
_cell.angle_alpha   90.00
_cell.angle_beta   90.00
_cell.angle_gamma   90.00
#
_symmetry.space_group_name_H-M   'P 1'
#
loop_
_entity.id
_entity.type
_entity.pdbx_description
1 polymer ?
#
loop_
_entity_poly.entity_id
_entity_poly.type
_entity_poly.pdbx_seq_one_letter_code
_entity_poly.pdbx_strand_id
1 'polypeptide(L)'
;MKNKPSTKNNTLLNFFLLTFILTLPAYILIGLASKNIILSSEIAFAFVPVAAFAPISAALILAFKKNGWHGVKKLFGRSFDYKRITKKVWYVPALFFPPFLLLLALGAAVLMGQWTLPAQFPLVAAPAVFLLFFGGALSEEVGWMGHAFEPMQARWNAFKAALLLGLIVALWHVPRYYFSLDDPLLLAPQLLFPVSLR
;
A
#
# COMPACT_ATOMS: atom_id res chain seq x y z
N MET A 1 -27.19 -4.56 -31.31
CA MET A 1 -25.96 -3.78 -30.99
C MET A 1 -25.47 -4.24 -29.62
N LYS A 2 -24.32 -4.92 -29.53
CA LYS A 2 -23.74 -5.37 -28.25
C LYS A 2 -23.04 -4.18 -27.59
N ASN A 3 -23.45 -3.83 -26.37
CA ASN A 3 -22.84 -2.77 -25.57
C ASN A 3 -21.34 -3.03 -25.37
N LYS A 4 -20.47 -2.23 -26.00
CA LYS A 4 -19.04 -2.19 -25.68
C LYS A 4 -18.92 -1.72 -24.21
N PRO A 5 -18.28 -2.50 -23.31
CA PRO A 5 -18.03 -2.02 -21.97
C PRO A 5 -17.19 -0.75 -22.04
N SER A 6 -17.57 0.27 -21.26
CA SER A 6 -16.89 1.56 -21.25
C SER A 6 -15.39 1.35 -21.04
N THR A 7 -14.57 1.94 -21.90
CA THR A 7 -13.10 1.80 -21.93
C THR A 7 -12.41 2.14 -20.61
N LYS A 8 -13.07 2.90 -19.73
CA LYS A 8 -12.62 3.20 -18.37
C LYS A 8 -12.64 2.00 -17.42
N ASN A 9 -13.65 1.13 -17.49
CA ASN A 9 -13.77 -0.02 -16.58
C ASN A 9 -12.66 -1.06 -16.80
N ASN A 10 -12.27 -1.27 -18.05
CA ASN A 10 -11.17 -2.18 -18.38
C ASN A 10 -9.83 -1.65 -17.86
N THR A 11 -9.66 -0.33 -17.73
CA THR A 11 -8.39 0.26 -17.27
C THR A 11 -8.15 -0.02 -15.79
N LEU A 12 -9.17 0.15 -14.93
CA LEU A 12 -9.06 -0.14 -13.50
C LEU A 12 -8.87 -1.64 -13.23
N LEU A 13 -9.66 -2.49 -13.89
CA LEU A 13 -9.51 -3.94 -13.74
C LEU A 13 -8.12 -4.40 -14.17
N ASN A 14 -7.61 -3.92 -15.31
CA ASN A 14 -6.26 -4.23 -15.77
C ASN A 14 -5.19 -3.79 -14.78
N PHE A 15 -5.37 -2.63 -14.13
CA PHE A 15 -4.45 -2.15 -13.11
C PHE A 15 -4.40 -3.08 -11.90
N PHE A 16 -5.57 -3.46 -11.35
CA PHE A 16 -5.62 -4.38 -10.21
C PHE A 16 -5.05 -5.76 -10.58
N LEU A 17 -5.48 -6.35 -11.70
CA LEU A 17 -4.96 -7.65 -12.13
C LEU A 17 -3.46 -7.63 -12.33
N LEU A 18 -2.92 -6.61 -13.02
CA LEU A 18 -1.49 -6.50 -13.24
C LEU A 18 -0.72 -6.30 -11.93
N THR A 19 -1.25 -5.49 -11.00
CA THR A 19 -0.65 -5.30 -9.67
C THR A 19 -0.56 -6.63 -8.92
N PHE A 20 -1.66 -7.39 -8.87
CA PHE A 20 -1.69 -8.68 -8.19
C PHE A 20 -0.73 -9.68 -8.84
N ILE A 21 -0.71 -9.76 -10.17
CA ILE A 21 0.22 -10.63 -10.92
C ILE A 21 1.67 -10.27 -10.61
N LEU A 22 2.03 -8.99 -10.66
CA LEU A 22 3.39 -8.53 -10.38
C LEU A 22 3.81 -8.77 -8.92
N THR A 23 2.84 -8.93 -8.01
CA THR A 23 3.10 -9.21 -6.59
C THR A 23 3.36 -10.69 -6.32
N LEU A 24 2.80 -11.59 -7.14
CA LEU A 24 2.88 -13.04 -6.92
C LEU A 24 4.32 -13.56 -6.70
N PRO A 25 5.33 -13.17 -7.51
CA PRO A 25 6.69 -13.65 -7.30
C PRO A 25 7.24 -13.28 -5.92
N ALA A 26 6.96 -12.05 -5.45
CA ALA A 26 7.38 -11.60 -4.12
C ALA A 26 6.72 -12.43 -3.01
N TYR A 27 5.42 -12.69 -3.12
CA TYR A 27 4.71 -13.50 -2.12
C TYR A 27 5.09 -14.97 -2.13
N ILE A 28 5.42 -15.54 -3.29
CA ILE A 28 5.97 -16.90 -3.38
C ILE A 28 7.32 -16.94 -2.66
N LEU A 29 8.22 -15.98 -2.92
CA LEU A 29 9.52 -15.91 -2.24
C LEU A 29 9.37 -15.72 -0.73
N ILE A 30 8.46 -14.85 -0.29
CA ILE A 30 8.12 -14.68 1.14
C ILE A 30 7.67 -16.02 1.74
N GLY A 31 6.69 -16.70 1.13
CA GLY A 31 6.16 -17.95 1.66
C GLY A 31 7.20 -19.09 1.71
N LEU A 32 8.07 -19.18 0.71
CA LEU A 32 9.16 -20.16 0.69
C LEU A 32 10.24 -19.84 1.74
N ALA A 33 10.60 -18.57 1.91
CA ALA A 33 11.55 -18.14 2.93
C ALA A 33 11.00 -18.29 4.35
N SER A 34 9.73 -17.92 4.60
CA SER A 34 9.06 -18.12 5.90
C SER A 34 9.06 -19.58 6.36
N LYS A 35 9.09 -20.53 5.42
CA LYS A 35 9.17 -21.98 5.71
C LYS A 35 10.61 -22.53 5.73
N ASN A 36 11.62 -21.67 5.66
CA ASN A 36 13.03 -22.05 5.56
C ASN A 36 13.37 -22.97 4.36
N ILE A 37 12.61 -22.89 3.26
CA ILE A 37 12.81 -23.76 2.08
C ILE A 37 13.96 -23.26 1.21
N ILE A 38 14.03 -21.94 0.97
CA ILE A 38 15.03 -21.33 0.07
C ILE A 38 16.08 -20.48 0.80
N LEU A 39 15.69 -19.85 1.90
CA LEU A 39 16.46 -18.90 2.71
C LEU A 39 15.98 -18.97 4.15
N SER A 40 16.73 -18.41 5.10
CA SER A 40 16.24 -18.28 6.47
C SER A 40 14.98 -17.43 6.53
N SER A 41 14.06 -17.82 7.40
CA SER A 41 12.81 -17.09 7.68
C SER A 41 13.06 -15.64 8.11
N GLU A 42 14.21 -15.36 8.72
CA GLU A 42 14.66 -14.01 9.08
C GLU A 42 14.78 -13.07 7.86
N ILE A 43 15.06 -13.61 6.67
CA ILE A 43 15.24 -12.83 5.44
C ILE A 43 13.92 -12.69 4.67
N ALA A 44 12.84 -13.39 5.05
CA ALA A 44 11.56 -13.33 4.34
C ALA A 44 11.03 -11.88 4.20
N PHE A 45 11.25 -11.04 5.22
CA PHE A 45 10.84 -9.64 5.20
C PHE A 45 11.56 -8.79 4.13
N ALA A 46 12.76 -9.21 3.68
CA ALA A 46 13.52 -8.51 2.65
C ALA A 46 12.81 -8.49 1.28
N PHE A 47 11.84 -9.37 1.07
CA PHE A 47 11.03 -9.42 -0.16
C PHE A 47 9.76 -8.53 -0.10
N VAL A 48 9.39 -8.00 1.07
CA VAL A 48 8.22 -7.10 1.22
C VAL A 48 8.34 -5.84 0.36
N PRO A 49 9.49 -5.15 0.29
CA PRO A 49 9.65 -4.01 -0.60
C PRO A 49 9.36 -4.36 -2.06
N VAL A 50 9.76 -5.55 -2.53
CA VAL A 50 9.50 -6.00 -3.91
C VAL A 50 8.01 -6.03 -4.21
N ALA A 51 7.19 -6.53 -3.27
CA ALA A 51 5.75 -6.46 -3.36
C ALA A 51 5.25 -5.00 -3.40
N ALA A 52 5.78 -4.12 -2.54
CA ALA A 52 5.39 -2.70 -2.47
C ALA A 52 5.65 -1.91 -3.78
N PHE A 53 6.57 -2.37 -4.65
CA PHE A 53 6.80 -1.77 -5.97
C PHE A 53 5.81 -2.25 -7.06
N ALA A 54 4.98 -3.27 -6.79
CA ALA A 54 4.04 -3.79 -7.78
C ALA A 54 2.98 -2.76 -8.24
N PRO A 55 2.33 -1.97 -7.35
CA PRO A 55 1.32 -0.99 -7.76
C PRO A 55 1.90 0.11 -8.66
N ILE A 56 3.06 0.68 -8.31
CA ILE A 56 3.71 1.68 -9.17
C ILE A 56 4.12 1.07 -10.51
N SER A 57 4.63 -0.15 -10.54
CA SER A 57 5.02 -0.84 -11.78
C SER A 57 3.82 -1.05 -12.71
N ALA A 58 2.69 -1.52 -12.17
CA ALA A 58 1.46 -1.67 -12.93
C ALA A 58 0.94 -0.32 -13.46
N ALA A 59 0.95 0.72 -12.61
CA ALA A 59 0.54 2.07 -13.00
C ALA A 59 1.43 2.64 -14.12
N LEU A 60 2.74 2.42 -14.06
CA LEU A 60 3.71 2.89 -15.06
C LEU A 60 3.53 2.17 -16.39
N ILE A 61 3.40 0.84 -16.38
CA ILE A 61 3.15 0.04 -17.60
C ILE A 61 1.88 0.53 -18.30
N LEU A 62 0.79 0.75 -17.55
CA LEU A 62 -0.47 1.20 -18.12
C LEU A 62 -0.43 2.68 -18.55
N ALA A 63 0.24 3.54 -17.79
CA ALA A 63 0.43 4.94 -18.16
C ALA A 63 1.25 5.07 -19.46
N PHE A 64 2.31 4.26 -19.59
CA PHE A 64 3.13 4.18 -20.79
C PHE A 64 2.35 3.63 -21.98
N LYS A 65 1.59 2.53 -21.82
CA LYS A 65 0.73 1.99 -22.89
C LYS A 65 -0.31 2.99 -23.38
N LYS A 66 -0.81 3.86 -22.49
CA LYS A 66 -1.85 4.84 -22.83
C LYS A 66 -1.31 6.08 -23.52
N ASN A 67 -0.24 6.68 -22.99
CA ASN A 67 0.26 8.00 -23.42
C ASN A 67 1.80 8.06 -23.52
N GLY A 68 2.48 6.92 -23.62
CA GLY A 68 3.95 6.84 -23.64
C GLY A 68 4.60 7.49 -22.42
N TRP A 69 5.81 8.04 -22.64
CA TRP A 69 6.57 8.77 -21.62
C TRP A 69 5.83 9.99 -21.05
N HIS A 70 4.92 10.60 -21.80
CA HIS A 70 4.10 11.69 -21.28
C HIS A 70 3.17 11.20 -20.16
N GLY A 71 2.61 9.99 -20.29
CA GLY A 71 1.81 9.35 -19.24
C GLY A 71 2.63 9.08 -17.98
N VAL A 72 3.85 8.57 -18.14
CA VAL A 72 4.79 8.30 -17.03
C VAL A 72 5.16 9.60 -16.29
N LYS A 73 5.59 10.63 -17.02
CA LYS A 73 5.93 11.94 -16.43
C LYS A 73 4.74 12.56 -15.71
N LYS A 74 3.54 12.46 -16.29
CA LYS A 74 2.31 12.94 -15.66
C LYS A 74 2.03 12.21 -14.35
N LEU A 75 2.21 10.89 -14.29
CA LEU A 75 1.99 10.11 -13.06
C LEU A 75 2.93 10.56 -11.94
N PHE A 76 4.24 10.63 -12.21
CA PHE A 76 5.21 11.09 -11.21
C PHE A 76 5.04 12.55 -10.83
N GLY A 77 4.70 13.42 -11.80
CA GLY A 77 4.48 14.84 -11.54
C GLY A 77 3.36 15.10 -10.54
N ARG A 78 2.36 14.21 -10.46
CA ARG A 78 1.27 14.33 -9.48
C ARG A 78 1.73 14.13 -8.04
N SER A 79 2.76 13.34 -7.80
CA SER A 79 3.31 13.12 -6.44
C SER A 79 3.89 14.40 -5.84
N PHE A 80 4.29 15.35 -6.67
CA PHE A 80 4.86 16.63 -6.26
C PHE A 80 3.88 17.80 -6.41
N ASP A 81 2.62 17.54 -6.78
CA ASP A 81 1.60 18.57 -7.00
C ASP A 81 0.90 18.98 -5.68
N TYR A 82 1.68 19.40 -4.69
CA TYR A 82 1.17 19.87 -3.40
C TYR A 82 0.30 21.14 -3.52
N LYS A 83 0.41 21.87 -4.63
CA LYS A 83 -0.37 23.09 -4.92
C LYS A 83 -1.87 22.79 -5.07
N ARG A 84 -2.24 21.55 -5.39
CA ARG A 84 -3.64 21.10 -5.40
C ARG A 84 -4.30 21.10 -4.03
N ILE A 85 -3.54 21.08 -2.95
CA ILE A 85 -4.07 21.17 -1.58
C ILE A 85 -4.40 22.63 -1.29
N THR A 86 -5.62 23.03 -1.65
CA THR A 86 -6.10 24.42 -1.53
C THR A 86 -6.35 24.82 -0.08
N LYS A 87 -6.94 23.93 0.71
CA LYS A 87 -7.20 24.17 2.15
C LYS A 87 -6.04 23.65 2.98
N LYS A 88 -5.26 24.55 3.58
CA LYS A 88 -4.09 24.20 4.40
C LYS A 88 -4.42 23.39 5.65
N VAL A 89 -5.66 23.42 6.13
CA VAL A 89 -6.14 22.60 7.25
C VAL A 89 -5.88 21.10 7.04
N TRP A 90 -5.84 20.62 5.79
CA TRP A 90 -5.60 19.20 5.49
C TRP A 90 -4.18 18.71 5.80
N TYR A 91 -3.20 19.61 5.94
CA TYR A 91 -1.86 19.21 6.41
C TYR A 91 -1.88 18.71 7.84
N VAL A 92 -2.83 19.18 8.67
CA VAL A 92 -2.94 18.76 10.07
C VAL A 92 -3.29 17.27 10.18
N PRO A 93 -4.43 16.77 9.66
CA PRO A 93 -4.71 15.34 9.70
C PRO A 93 -3.68 14.53 8.90
N ALA A 94 -3.16 15.03 7.76
CA ALA A 94 -2.14 14.30 7.00
C ALA A 94 -0.86 14.02 7.82
N LEU A 95 -0.43 14.95 8.67
CA LEU A 95 0.78 14.82 9.48
C LEU A 95 0.51 14.13 10.83
N PHE A 96 -0.60 14.46 11.47
CA PHE A 96 -0.86 14.06 12.86
C PHE A 96 -1.78 12.86 13.01
N PHE A 97 -2.53 12.45 11.98
CA PHE A 97 -3.43 11.30 12.10
C PHE A 97 -2.68 9.97 12.30
N PRO A 98 -1.62 9.64 11.53
CA PRO A 98 -0.84 8.43 11.80
C PRO A 98 -0.21 8.36 13.21
N PRO A 99 0.52 9.39 13.72
CA PRO A 99 1.06 9.32 15.08
C PRO A 99 -0.04 9.32 16.14
N PHE A 100 -1.17 9.99 15.91
CA PHE A 100 -2.33 9.90 16.79
C PHE A 100 -2.85 8.46 16.92
N LEU A 101 -3.03 7.75 15.81
CA LEU A 101 -3.44 6.34 15.83
C LEU A 101 -2.43 5.45 16.55
N LEU A 102 -1.13 5.70 16.37
CA LEU A 102 -0.07 4.99 17.10
C LEU A 102 -0.15 5.23 18.61
N LEU A 103 -0.37 6.47 19.05
CA LEU A 103 -0.53 6.80 20.47
C LEU A 103 -1.79 6.17 21.07
N LEU A 104 -2.88 6.10 20.32
CA LEU A 104 -4.10 5.40 20.75
C LEU A 104 -3.85 3.89 20.91
N ALA A 105 -3.19 3.27 19.94
CA ALA A 105 -2.85 1.85 20.02
C ALA A 105 -1.90 1.56 21.20
N LEU A 106 -0.92 2.42 21.43
CA LEU A 106 -0.03 2.37 22.59
C LEU A 106 -0.80 2.48 23.91
N GLY A 107 -1.69 3.48 24.03
CA GLY A 107 -2.51 3.67 25.22
C GLY A 107 -3.38 2.44 25.52
N ALA A 108 -4.01 1.87 24.49
CA ALA A 108 -4.79 0.64 24.62
C ALA A 108 -3.91 -0.53 25.10
N ALA A 109 -2.72 -0.72 24.52
CA ALA A 109 -1.80 -1.78 24.94
C ALA A 109 -1.35 -1.62 26.40
N VAL A 110 -1.07 -0.39 26.85
CA VAL A 110 -0.73 -0.09 28.25
C VAL A 110 -1.90 -0.42 29.18
N LEU A 111 -3.12 0.02 28.85
CA LEU A 111 -4.32 -0.24 29.67
C LEU A 111 -4.66 -1.73 29.76
N MET A 112 -4.35 -2.51 28.72
CA MET A 112 -4.53 -3.97 28.70
C MET A 112 -3.38 -4.75 29.35
N GLY A 113 -2.35 -4.06 29.87
CA GLY A 113 -1.17 -4.70 30.44
C GLY A 113 -0.31 -5.46 29.41
N GLN A 114 -0.48 -5.16 28.11
CA GLN A 114 0.23 -5.79 26.99
C GLN A 114 1.42 -4.96 26.49
N TRP A 115 1.73 -3.84 27.15
CA TRP A 115 2.84 -2.99 26.75
C TRP A 115 4.18 -3.62 27.13
N THR A 116 5.09 -3.67 26.16
CA THR A 116 6.47 -4.12 26.33
C THR A 116 7.42 -3.01 25.90
N LEU A 117 8.61 -2.96 26.51
CA LEU A 117 9.66 -2.04 26.05
C LEU A 117 10.02 -2.40 24.60
N PRO A 118 10.03 -1.42 23.68
CA PRO A 118 10.43 -1.69 22.31
C PRO A 118 11.87 -2.19 22.28
N ALA A 119 12.16 -3.13 21.38
CA ALA A 119 13.51 -3.60 21.14
C ALA A 119 14.45 -2.42 20.84
N GLN A 120 15.69 -2.51 21.29
CA GLN A 120 16.70 -1.49 20.99
C GLN A 120 16.89 -1.41 19.48
N PHE A 121 16.60 -0.25 18.90
CA PHE A 121 16.79 0.00 17.48
C PHE A 121 18.12 0.75 17.25
N PRO A 122 19.04 0.21 16.43
CA PRO A 122 20.30 0.87 16.16
C PRO A 122 20.06 2.14 15.35
N LEU A 123 20.31 3.31 15.95
CA LEU A 123 20.08 4.61 15.31
C LEU A 123 20.85 4.79 13.99
N VAL A 124 21.99 4.12 13.84
CA VAL A 124 22.77 4.11 12.59
C VAL A 124 22.01 3.48 11.42
N ALA A 125 21.07 2.57 11.68
CA ALA A 125 20.22 1.96 10.66
C ALA A 125 18.99 2.83 10.29
N ALA A 126 18.69 3.87 11.08
CA ALA A 126 17.50 4.70 10.89
C ALA A 126 17.37 5.28 9.47
N PRO A 127 18.43 5.84 8.84
CA PRO A 127 18.31 6.39 7.49
C PRO A 127 17.97 5.33 6.43
N ALA A 128 18.60 4.16 6.52
CA ALA A 128 18.37 3.05 5.58
C ALA A 128 16.95 2.52 5.70
N VAL A 129 16.48 2.31 6.93
CA VAL A 129 15.11 1.87 7.23
C VAL A 129 14.11 2.93 6.77
N PHE A 130 14.35 4.21 7.04
CA PHE A 130 13.51 5.30 6.58
C PHE A 130 13.37 5.30 5.05
N LEU A 131 14.47 5.23 4.31
CA LEU A 131 14.44 5.21 2.84
C LEU A 131 13.69 3.99 2.31
N LEU A 132 13.86 2.83 2.94
CA LEU A 132 13.16 1.60 2.56
C LEU A 132 11.64 1.73 2.71
N PHE A 133 11.18 2.16 3.90
CA PHE A 133 9.75 2.30 4.18
C PHE A 133 9.13 3.46 3.43
N PHE A 134 9.84 4.60 3.33
CA PHE A 134 9.38 5.75 2.56
C PHE A 134 9.26 5.42 1.08
N GLY A 135 10.25 4.73 0.50
CA GLY A 135 10.22 4.28 -0.89
C GLY A 135 9.10 3.28 -1.18
N GLY A 136 8.87 2.33 -0.26
CA GLY A 136 7.75 1.39 -0.34
C GLY A 136 6.40 2.10 -0.28
N ALA A 137 6.20 2.94 0.73
CA ALA A 137 4.96 3.71 0.90
C ALA A 137 4.70 4.62 -0.31
N LEU A 138 5.72 5.34 -0.79
CA LEU A 138 5.59 6.19 -1.97
C LEU A 138 5.20 5.38 -3.21
N SER A 139 5.81 4.20 -3.40
CA SER A 139 5.48 3.31 -4.52
C SER A 139 4.03 2.86 -4.49
N GLU A 140 3.55 2.43 -3.32
CA GLU A 140 2.16 2.05 -3.14
C GLU A 140 1.21 3.23 -3.40
N GLU A 141 1.46 4.39 -2.79
CA GLU A 141 0.61 5.57 -2.93
C GLU A 141 0.55 6.08 -4.38
N VAL A 142 1.67 6.07 -5.10
CA VAL A 142 1.70 6.45 -6.53
C VAL A 142 0.83 5.51 -7.37
N GLY A 143 0.85 4.21 -7.09
CA GLY A 143 -0.02 3.25 -7.76
C GLY A 143 -1.49 3.44 -7.38
N TRP A 144 -1.80 3.32 -6.08
CA TRP A 144 -3.17 3.33 -5.57
C TRP A 144 -3.84 4.69 -5.75
N MET A 145 -3.23 5.77 -5.27
CA MET A 145 -3.83 7.11 -5.32
C MET A 145 -3.56 7.82 -6.64
N GLY A 146 -2.37 7.63 -7.22
CA GLY A 146 -1.98 8.29 -8.47
C GLY A 146 -2.67 7.72 -9.72
N HIS A 147 -3.02 6.42 -9.71
CA HIS A 147 -3.65 5.75 -10.86
C HIS A 147 -5.10 5.31 -10.60
N ALA A 148 -5.39 4.66 -9.46
CA ALA A 148 -6.68 3.99 -9.25
C ALA A 148 -7.74 4.89 -8.61
N PHE A 149 -7.37 5.68 -7.61
CA PHE A 149 -8.33 6.38 -6.77
C PHE A 149 -9.18 7.42 -7.52
N GLU A 150 -8.59 8.28 -8.34
CA GLU A 150 -9.35 9.31 -9.06
C GLU A 150 -10.41 8.73 -10.01
N PRO A 151 -10.11 7.72 -10.86
CA PRO A 151 -11.15 7.04 -11.63
C PRO A 151 -12.24 6.37 -10.76
N MET A 152 -11.89 5.80 -9.60
CA MET A 152 -12.86 5.22 -8.67
C MET A 152 -13.77 6.30 -8.07
N GLN A 153 -13.18 7.41 -7.60
CA GLN A 153 -13.91 8.54 -7.04
C GLN A 153 -14.85 9.16 -8.08
N ALA A 154 -14.41 9.29 -9.34
CA ALA A 154 -15.24 9.83 -10.43
C ALA A 154 -16.41 8.90 -10.81
N ARG A 155 -16.30 7.59 -10.56
CA ARG A 155 -17.38 6.61 -10.79
C ARG A 155 -18.34 6.53 -9.62
N TRP A 156 -17.86 6.74 -8.41
CA TRP A 156 -18.64 6.68 -7.18
C TRP A 156 -18.60 8.03 -6.46
N ASN A 157 -18.10 8.06 -5.22
CA ASN A 157 -17.79 9.26 -4.46
C ASN A 157 -16.54 8.97 -3.62
N ALA A 158 -16.01 9.99 -2.91
CA ALA A 158 -14.78 9.85 -2.15
C ALA A 158 -14.85 8.71 -1.12
N PHE A 159 -15.92 8.67 -0.33
CA PHE A 159 -16.10 7.66 0.72
C PHE A 159 -16.16 6.23 0.17
N LYS A 160 -17.01 5.98 -0.83
CA LYS A 160 -17.12 4.64 -1.45
C LYS A 160 -15.83 4.24 -2.16
N ALA A 161 -15.15 5.18 -2.81
CA ALA A 161 -13.87 4.90 -3.47
C ALA A 161 -12.79 4.53 -2.46
N ALA A 162 -12.69 5.27 -1.35
CA ALA A 162 -11.79 4.99 -0.25
C ALA A 162 -12.05 3.61 0.37
N LEU A 163 -13.30 3.31 0.72
CA LEU A 163 -13.67 2.01 1.29
C LEU A 163 -13.35 0.85 0.36
N LEU A 164 -13.73 0.95 -0.92
CA LEU A 164 -13.45 -0.12 -1.90
C LEU A 164 -11.96 -0.28 -2.16
N LEU A 165 -11.20 0.82 -2.28
CA LEU A 165 -9.76 0.74 -2.48
C LEU A 165 -9.07 0.16 -1.24
N GLY A 166 -9.49 0.56 -0.04
CA GLY A 166 -9.02 0.00 1.22
C GLY A 166 -9.22 -1.51 1.29
N LEU A 167 -10.41 -2.00 0.93
CA LEU A 167 -10.69 -3.44 0.88
C LEU A 167 -9.80 -4.17 -0.14
N ILE A 168 -9.57 -3.58 -1.32
CA ILE A 168 -8.68 -4.16 -2.33
C ILE A 168 -7.24 -4.24 -1.81
N VAL A 169 -6.75 -3.18 -1.16
CA VAL A 169 -5.39 -3.14 -0.59
C VAL A 169 -5.27 -4.13 0.57
N ALA A 170 -6.30 -4.26 1.41
CA ALA A 170 -6.35 -5.27 2.47
C ALA A 170 -6.28 -6.69 1.88
N LEU A 171 -7.10 -7.01 0.89
CA LEU A 171 -7.06 -8.29 0.18
C LEU A 171 -5.70 -8.55 -0.48
N TRP A 172 -5.08 -7.50 -1.03
CA TRP A 172 -3.75 -7.58 -1.60
C TRP A 172 -2.68 -7.95 -0.56
N HIS A 173 -2.85 -7.60 0.72
CA HIS A 173 -1.93 -7.96 1.81
C HIS A 173 -2.16 -9.36 2.40
N VAL A 174 -3.31 -10.01 2.14
CA VAL A 174 -3.67 -11.30 2.76
C VAL A 174 -2.56 -12.36 2.62
N PRO A 175 -1.96 -12.61 1.43
CA PRO A 175 -0.93 -13.64 1.32
C PRO A 175 0.30 -13.35 2.18
N ARG A 176 0.74 -12.09 2.24
CA ARG A 176 1.87 -11.68 3.10
C ARG A 176 1.56 -11.98 4.55
N TYR A 177 0.38 -11.57 5.04
CA TYR A 177 0.01 -11.77 6.44
C TYR A 177 -0.12 -13.25 6.77
N TYR A 178 -0.69 -14.06 5.88
CA TYR A 178 -0.77 -15.50 6.04
C TYR A 178 0.61 -16.17 6.23
N PHE A 179 1.65 -15.67 5.56
CA PHE A 179 3.02 -16.21 5.70
C PHE A 179 3.86 -15.59 6.82
N SER A 180 3.40 -14.47 7.41
CA SER A 180 4.20 -13.69 8.36
C SER A 180 3.62 -13.63 9.77
N LEU A 181 2.35 -14.00 9.95
CA LEU A 181 1.68 -14.00 11.24
C LEU A 181 1.54 -15.42 11.76
N ASP A 182 1.93 -15.63 13.01
CA ASP A 182 1.81 -16.93 13.69
C ASP A 182 0.38 -17.16 14.21
N ASP A 183 -0.36 -16.09 14.52
CA ASP A 183 -1.74 -16.13 15.01
C ASP A 183 -2.73 -15.58 13.96
N PRO A 184 -3.67 -16.39 13.45
CA PRO A 184 -4.73 -15.95 12.55
C PRO A 184 -5.61 -14.82 13.11
N LEU A 185 -5.74 -14.69 14.44
CA LEU A 185 -6.52 -13.61 15.06
C LEU A 185 -5.90 -12.23 14.82
N LEU A 186 -4.60 -12.16 14.53
CA LEU A 186 -3.90 -10.93 14.15
C LEU A 186 -4.19 -10.50 12.71
N LEU A 187 -4.83 -11.32 11.88
CA LEU A 187 -5.18 -10.95 10.50
C LEU A 187 -6.19 -9.80 10.46
N ALA A 188 -7.22 -9.85 11.31
CA ALA A 188 -8.28 -8.85 11.32
C ALA A 188 -7.76 -7.41 11.55
N PRO A 189 -6.98 -7.11 12.60
CA PRO A 189 -6.45 -5.76 12.80
C PRO A 189 -5.50 -5.31 11.67
N GLN A 190 -4.72 -6.23 11.09
CA GLN A 190 -3.80 -5.91 9.99
C GLN A 190 -4.50 -5.60 8.67
N LEU A 191 -5.71 -6.14 8.47
CA LEU A 191 -6.57 -5.84 7.31
C LEU A 191 -7.39 -4.56 7.50
N LEU A 192 -7.69 -4.17 8.75
CA LEU A 192 -8.39 -2.91 9.04
C LEU A 192 -7.49 -1.69 8.78
N PHE A 193 -6.19 -1.78 9.07
CA PHE A 193 -5.27 -0.66 8.93
C PHE A 193 -5.23 -0.05 7.52
N PRO A 194 -5.08 -0.82 6.42
CA PRO A 194 -5.15 -0.28 5.07
C PRO A 194 -6.52 0.33 4.70
N VAL A 195 -7.61 -0.12 5.33
CA VAL A 195 -8.95 0.45 5.11
C VAL A 195 -9.10 1.78 5.83
N SER A 196 -8.58 1.89 7.05
CA SER A 196 -8.67 3.10 7.89
C SER A 196 -7.82 4.28 7.40
N LEU A 197 -6.80 4.02 6.57
CA LEU A 197 -5.89 5.04 6.03
C LEU A 197 -6.26 5.55 4.63
N ARG A 198 -7.44 5.18 4.11
CA ARG A 198 -7.92 5.57 2.77
C ARG A 198 -9.08 6.56 2.88
#